data_AF-A0A839QHB3-F1
#
_entry.id   AF-A0A839QHB3-F1
#
_cell.length_a   1.000
_cell.length_b   1.000
_cell.length_c   1.000
_cell.angle_alpha   90.00
_cell.angle_beta   90.00
_cell.angle_gamma   90.00
#
_symmetry.space_group_name_H-M   'P 1'
#
loop_
_entity.id
_entity.type
_entity.pdbx_description
1 polymer ?
#
loop_
_entity_poly.entity_id
_entity_poly.type
_entity_poly.pdbx_seq_one_letter_code
_entity_poly.pdbx_strand_id
1 'polypeptide(L)'
;MADFVPVVAAAQAPVRWPTILVLDSKTFWWHAAGEFTDRTALYTVLAAYGYDRNGKNGQLWRLEAHPARTTAAWGEFLDRFPGTPLSIVADEDPGIRAAIIKRWGALFWLERYHACEHHLYASGRATLERTVGSGVLRELFHGALNDIHRWDAFETAVQESGLLAIQTWVGGHGQQIRRQAGRREAIAPIYTNGALESVFVRVKKCIGDRALSLRNRARLNLLLELMRLRELRADNAGDYAMAIRAHLLANQGHPQRRYRDICDRRVTPDGRKAENSLWSAAAQLRLQARAEVKAAARRRIADGPSATEIDGSISLES
;
A
#
# COMPACT_ATOMS: atom_id res chain seq x y z
N MET A 1 -10.10 -24.48 0.12
CA MET A 1 -8.90 -23.61 0.23
C MET A 1 -9.12 -22.44 1.18
N ALA A 2 -10.15 -21.59 1.00
CA ALA A 2 -10.37 -20.43 1.88
C ALA A 2 -10.42 -20.78 3.38
N ASP A 3 -11.09 -21.90 3.72
CA ASP A 3 -11.23 -22.36 5.11
C ASP A 3 -9.90 -22.86 5.73
N PHE A 4 -8.91 -23.22 4.90
CA PHE A 4 -7.65 -23.80 5.36
C PHE A 4 -6.48 -22.81 5.37
N VAL A 5 -6.60 -21.64 4.74
CA VAL A 5 -5.55 -20.61 4.81
C VAL A 5 -5.23 -20.23 6.26
N PRO A 6 -6.23 -19.97 7.15
CA PRO A 6 -5.94 -19.72 8.56
C PRO A 6 -5.26 -20.89 9.28
N VAL A 7 -5.57 -22.13 8.86
CA VAL A 7 -5.00 -23.35 9.46
C VAL A 7 -3.52 -23.46 9.12
N VAL A 8 -3.16 -23.32 7.84
CA VAL A 8 -1.75 -23.43 7.42
C VAL A 8 -0.93 -22.22 7.85
N ALA A 9 -1.56 -21.06 8.01
CA ALA A 9 -0.90 -19.84 8.48
C ALA A 9 -0.66 -19.82 10.00
N ALA A 10 -1.38 -20.64 10.78
CA ALA A 10 -1.41 -20.55 12.24
C ALA A 10 0.00 -20.64 12.88
N ALA A 11 0.86 -21.53 12.37
CA ALA A 11 2.22 -21.70 12.88
C ALA A 11 3.11 -20.47 12.66
N GLN A 12 2.78 -19.63 11.66
CA GLN A 12 3.52 -18.43 11.27
C GLN A 12 2.77 -17.14 11.63
N ALA A 13 1.68 -17.25 12.40
CA ALA A 13 0.84 -16.11 12.75
C ALA A 13 1.58 -15.22 13.76
N PRO A 14 1.81 -13.93 13.45
CA PRO A 14 2.41 -13.04 14.43
C PRO A 14 1.47 -12.85 15.63
N VAL A 15 2.04 -12.83 16.83
CA VAL A 15 1.29 -12.61 18.08
C VAL A 15 1.44 -11.20 18.64
N ARG A 16 2.44 -10.44 18.17
CA ARG A 16 2.74 -9.05 18.56
C ARG A 16 3.44 -8.33 17.42
N TRP A 17 3.51 -7.01 17.49
CA TRP A 17 4.39 -6.24 16.61
C TRP A 17 5.87 -6.54 16.86
N PRO A 18 6.71 -6.46 15.81
CA PRO A 18 8.15 -6.61 15.92
C PRO A 18 8.76 -5.46 16.72
N THR A 19 10.03 -5.61 17.06
CA THR A 19 10.75 -4.55 17.80
C THR A 19 10.95 -3.32 16.93
N ILE A 20 11.25 -3.51 15.65
CA ILE A 20 11.36 -2.44 14.67
C ILE A 20 10.38 -2.73 13.55
N LEU A 21 9.53 -1.76 13.24
CA LEU A 21 8.43 -1.91 12.31
C LEU A 21 8.64 -0.99 11.11
N VAL A 22 8.69 -1.56 9.91
CA VAL A 22 8.70 -0.82 8.66
C VAL A 22 7.31 -0.88 8.05
N LEU A 23 6.75 0.26 7.67
CA LEU A 23 5.42 0.38 7.07
C LEU A 23 5.52 1.01 5.68
N ASP A 24 4.74 0.48 4.75
CA ASP A 24 4.55 1.06 3.43
C ASP A 24 3.25 0.54 2.82
N SER A 25 2.79 1.16 1.74
CA SER A 25 1.56 0.80 1.04
C SER A 25 1.72 0.89 -0.47
N LYS A 26 0.95 0.05 -1.18
CA LYS A 26 0.87 0.09 -2.64
C LYS A 26 -0.55 0.15 -3.13
N THR A 27 -0.87 1.23 -3.83
CA THR A 27 -2.16 1.38 -4.51
C THR A 27 -2.14 0.64 -5.85
N PHE A 28 -3.17 -0.17 -6.06
CA PHE A 28 -3.45 -0.83 -7.33
C PHE A 28 -4.37 0.06 -8.16
N TRP A 29 -3.91 0.39 -9.36
CA TRP A 29 -4.60 1.27 -10.28
C TRP A 29 -5.12 0.48 -11.46
N TRP A 30 -6.24 0.93 -12.02
CA TRP A 30 -6.71 0.50 -13.31
C TRP A 30 -6.66 1.65 -14.30
N HIS A 31 -6.32 1.33 -15.55
CA HIS A 31 -6.27 2.27 -16.67
C HIS A 31 -7.34 1.89 -17.68
N ALA A 32 -8.05 2.88 -18.21
CA ALA A 32 -8.89 2.66 -19.38
C ALA A 32 -8.00 2.37 -20.60
N ALA A 33 -8.48 1.50 -21.50
CA ALA A 33 -7.74 1.19 -22.72
C ALA A 33 -7.61 2.47 -23.57
N GLY A 34 -6.37 2.81 -23.97
CA GLY A 34 -6.08 4.00 -24.78
C GLY A 34 -5.87 5.30 -24.02
N GLU A 35 -6.10 5.33 -22.70
CA GLU A 35 -5.98 6.55 -21.89
C GLU A 35 -5.03 6.34 -20.69
N PHE A 36 -3.77 6.75 -20.85
CA PHE A 36 -2.77 6.66 -19.78
C PHE A 36 -2.99 7.67 -18.64
N THR A 37 -3.73 8.74 -18.90
CA THR A 37 -3.98 9.84 -17.95
C THR A 37 -5.16 9.57 -17.01
N ASP A 38 -6.11 8.73 -17.42
CA ASP A 38 -7.26 8.39 -16.56
C ASP A 38 -7.02 7.05 -15.84
N ARG A 39 -6.58 7.19 -14.58
CA ARG A 39 -6.38 6.07 -13.66
C ARG A 39 -7.42 6.07 -12.55
N THR A 40 -7.98 4.90 -12.28
CA THR A 40 -8.88 4.68 -11.13
C THR A 40 -8.14 3.88 -10.05
N ALA A 41 -8.07 4.42 -8.84
CA ALA A 41 -7.56 3.69 -7.68
C ALA A 41 -8.55 2.58 -7.31
N LEU A 42 -8.13 1.33 -7.40
CA LEU A 42 -8.99 0.19 -7.08
C LEU A 42 -9.00 -0.08 -5.57
N TYR A 43 -7.82 -0.35 -5.01
CA TYR A 43 -7.58 -0.63 -3.60
C TYR A 43 -6.11 -0.40 -3.27
N THR A 44 -5.76 -0.47 -2.00
CA THR A 44 -4.38 -0.38 -1.52
C THR A 44 -4.04 -1.62 -0.70
N VAL A 45 -2.84 -2.16 -0.91
CA VAL A 45 -2.25 -3.16 -0.02
C VAL A 45 -1.33 -2.45 0.96
N LEU A 46 -1.63 -2.54 2.24
CA LEU A 46 -0.78 -2.10 3.34
C LEU A 46 0.17 -3.24 3.70
N ALA A 47 1.40 -2.91 4.04
CA ALA A 47 2.41 -3.89 4.40
C ALA A 47 3.20 -3.47 5.64
N ALA A 48 3.62 -4.49 6.39
CA ALA A 48 4.52 -4.35 7.51
C ALA A 48 5.69 -5.32 7.37
N TYR A 49 6.90 -4.82 7.52
CA TYR A 49 8.12 -5.62 7.61
C TYR A 49 8.73 -5.42 9.00
N GLY A 50 9.20 -6.50 9.62
CA GLY A 50 9.64 -6.48 11.01
C GLY A 50 11.09 -6.89 11.15
N TYR A 51 11.82 -6.22 12.04
CA TYR A 51 13.17 -6.59 12.45
C TYR A 51 13.25 -6.79 13.96
N ASP A 52 14.29 -7.50 14.40
CA ASP A 52 14.68 -7.54 15.79
C ASP A 52 15.28 -6.21 16.27
N ARG A 53 15.62 -6.13 17.56
CA ARG A 53 16.18 -4.92 18.19
C ARG A 53 17.46 -4.42 17.50
N ASN A 54 18.23 -5.32 16.91
CA ASN A 54 19.52 -5.01 16.30
C ASN A 54 19.39 -4.71 14.80
N GLY A 55 18.16 -4.61 14.28
CA GLY A 55 17.90 -4.42 12.85
C GLY A 55 18.21 -5.68 12.02
N LYS A 56 18.31 -6.85 12.64
CA LYS A 56 18.55 -8.13 11.97
C LYS A 56 17.26 -8.93 11.86
N ASN A 57 17.36 -10.07 11.18
CA ASN A 57 16.28 -11.06 11.04
C ASN A 57 14.98 -10.44 10.50
N GLY A 58 15.15 -9.62 9.46
CA GLY A 58 14.06 -8.96 8.77
C GLY A 58 13.10 -9.96 8.13
N GLN A 59 11.80 -9.78 8.34
CA GLN A 59 10.79 -10.61 7.70
C GLN A 59 9.47 -9.86 7.43
N LEU A 60 8.72 -10.33 6.42
CA LEU A 60 7.41 -9.78 6.12
C LEU A 60 6.40 -10.15 7.22
N TRP A 61 5.97 -9.13 7.96
CA TRP A 61 5.11 -9.30 9.13
C TRP A 61 3.63 -9.42 8.73
N ARG A 62 3.17 -8.58 7.80
CA ARG A 62 1.76 -8.54 7.40
C ARG A 62 1.59 -7.92 6.01
N LEU A 63 0.61 -8.44 5.27
CA LEU A 63 0.01 -7.81 4.10
C LEU A 63 -1.50 -7.73 4.31
N GLU A 64 -2.12 -6.61 3.97
CA GLU A 64 -3.57 -6.46 4.08
C GLU A 64 -4.12 -5.50 3.03
N ALA A 65 -5.22 -5.88 2.40
CA ALA A 65 -5.92 -5.05 1.44
C ALA A 65 -6.98 -4.18 2.13
N HIS A 66 -6.99 -2.90 1.78
CA HIS A 66 -7.98 -1.91 2.18
C HIS A 66 -8.45 -1.10 0.97
N PRO A 67 -9.65 -0.50 1.00
CA PRO A 67 -10.12 0.34 -0.10
C PRO A 67 -9.25 1.56 -0.38
N ALA A 68 -8.58 2.10 0.64
CA ALA A 68 -7.67 3.23 0.55
C ALA A 68 -6.72 3.26 1.76
N ARG A 69 -5.62 4.01 1.66
CA ARG A 69 -4.63 4.25 2.72
C ARG A 69 -5.06 5.32 3.75
N THR A 70 -6.29 5.26 4.22
CA THR A 70 -6.81 6.25 5.18
C THR A 70 -6.27 6.02 6.60
N THR A 71 -6.39 7.03 7.46
CA THR A 71 -6.11 6.89 8.91
C THR A 71 -6.89 5.73 9.53
N ALA A 72 -8.15 5.52 9.12
CA ALA A 72 -8.97 4.41 9.62
C ALA A 72 -8.42 3.04 9.17
N ALA A 73 -8.00 2.92 7.90
CA ALA A 73 -7.39 1.70 7.38
C ALA A 73 -6.08 1.36 8.08
N TRP A 74 -5.20 2.35 8.27
CA TRP A 74 -3.97 2.19 9.02
C TRP A 74 -4.22 1.90 10.51
N GLY A 75 -5.24 2.51 11.11
CA GLY A 75 -5.66 2.21 12.49
C GLY A 75 -6.06 0.74 12.65
N GLU A 76 -6.97 0.25 11.79
CA GLU A 76 -7.38 -1.16 11.78
C GLU A 76 -6.18 -2.11 11.56
N PHE A 77 -5.28 -1.74 10.64
CA PHE A 77 -4.07 -2.52 10.35
C PHE A 77 -3.14 -2.61 11.56
N LEU A 78 -2.89 -1.48 12.22
CA LEU A 78 -2.00 -1.41 13.39
C LEU A 78 -2.64 -2.10 14.60
N ASP A 79 -3.94 -1.91 14.85
CA ASP A 79 -4.65 -2.46 16.02
C ASP A 79 -4.68 -3.99 16.08
N ARG A 80 -4.32 -4.66 14.98
CA ARG A 80 -4.36 -6.12 14.89
C ARG A 80 -3.49 -6.85 15.91
N PHE A 81 -2.31 -6.32 16.22
CA PHE A 81 -1.36 -7.00 17.10
C PHE A 81 -1.03 -6.14 18.31
N PRO A 82 -0.95 -6.72 19.52
CA PRO A 82 -0.51 -5.99 20.69
C PRO A 82 0.98 -5.60 20.59
N GLY A 83 1.38 -4.73 21.50
CA GLY A 83 2.77 -4.28 21.65
C GLY A 83 3.08 -2.97 20.95
N THR A 84 4.12 -2.32 21.46
CA THR A 84 4.64 -1.04 20.98
C THR A 84 6.04 -1.29 20.42
N PRO A 85 6.27 -1.08 19.10
CA PRO A 85 7.61 -1.13 18.52
C PRO A 85 8.55 -0.14 19.21
N LEU A 86 9.85 -0.44 19.25
CA LEU A 86 10.86 0.53 19.67
C LEU A 86 11.06 1.64 18.64
N SER A 87 10.84 1.35 17.36
CA SER A 87 10.87 2.33 16.27
C SER A 87 9.95 1.93 15.12
N ILE A 88 9.52 2.94 14.35
CA ILE A 88 8.74 2.78 13.13
C ILE A 88 9.42 3.53 11.99
N VAL A 89 9.63 2.87 10.86
CA VAL A 89 10.14 3.47 9.63
C VAL A 89 9.04 3.47 8.58
N ALA A 90 8.66 4.62 8.05
CA ALA A 90 7.66 4.69 6.98
C ALA A 90 7.81 5.97 6.16
N ASP A 91 7.03 6.09 5.10
CA ASP A 91 6.91 7.34 4.36
C ASP A 91 6.13 8.38 5.16
N GLU A 92 6.22 9.65 4.74
CA GLU A 92 5.45 10.77 5.30
C GLU A 92 3.97 10.73 4.84
N ASP A 93 3.34 9.57 4.96
CA ASP A 93 1.93 9.37 4.68
C ASP A 93 1.07 9.93 5.83
N PRO A 94 0.15 10.87 5.57
CA PRO A 94 -0.69 11.46 6.63
C PRO A 94 -1.57 10.43 7.36
N GLY A 95 -1.98 9.38 6.66
CA GLY A 95 -2.76 8.28 7.23
C GLY A 95 -1.94 7.46 8.21
N ILE A 96 -0.69 7.13 7.86
CA ILE A 96 0.27 6.48 8.77
C ILE A 96 0.51 7.35 10.00
N ARG A 97 0.85 8.64 9.81
CA ARG A 97 1.12 9.58 10.90
C ARG A 97 -0.04 9.65 11.89
N ALA A 98 -1.25 9.88 11.39
CA ALA A 98 -2.43 10.01 12.24
C ALA A 98 -2.76 8.69 12.96
N ALA A 99 -2.56 7.53 12.32
CA ALA A 99 -2.79 6.24 12.94
C ALA A 99 -1.75 5.92 14.04
N ILE A 100 -0.47 6.25 13.82
CA ILE A 100 0.59 6.12 14.83
C ILE A 100 0.27 7.00 16.05
N ILE A 101 -0.07 8.27 15.82
CA ILE A 101 -0.41 9.21 16.90
C ILE A 101 -1.62 8.71 17.68
N LYS A 102 -2.67 8.24 16.98
CA LYS A 102 -3.87 7.71 17.63
C LYS A 102 -3.56 6.51 18.51
N ARG A 103 -2.65 5.64 18.07
CA ARG A 103 -2.39 4.35 18.71
C ARG A 103 -1.37 4.40 19.84
N TRP A 104 -0.27 5.13 19.64
CA TRP A 104 0.87 5.17 20.56
C TRP A 104 1.17 6.57 21.09
N GLY A 105 0.41 7.59 20.67
CA GLY A 105 0.53 8.95 21.16
C GLY A 105 1.48 9.84 20.34
N ALA A 106 1.36 11.15 20.54
CA ALA A 106 2.17 12.15 19.84
C ALA A 106 3.66 12.08 20.23
N LEU A 107 3.97 11.79 21.51
CA LEU A 107 5.35 11.62 21.96
C LEU A 107 6.04 10.44 21.26
N PHE A 108 5.33 9.31 21.11
CA PHE A 108 5.85 8.17 20.36
C PHE A 108 6.17 8.54 18.90
N TRP A 109 5.27 9.27 18.23
CA TRP A 109 5.54 9.78 16.89
C TRP A 109 6.81 10.64 16.86
N LEU A 110 6.95 11.60 17.78
CA LEU A 110 8.13 12.47 17.81
C LEU A 110 9.43 11.69 18.08
N GLU A 111 9.38 10.69 18.97
CA GLU A 111 10.57 10.02 19.49
C GLU A 111 10.96 8.73 18.76
N ARG A 112 10.00 8.03 18.17
CA ARG A 112 10.19 6.65 17.67
C ARG A 112 9.87 6.48 16.19
N TYR A 113 9.27 7.48 15.55
CA TYR A 113 9.08 7.47 14.10
C TYR A 113 10.31 8.00 13.36
N HIS A 114 10.64 7.32 12.26
CA HIS A 114 11.67 7.65 11.29
C HIS A 114 11.03 7.70 9.90
N ALA A 115 11.00 8.88 9.30
CA ALA A 115 10.64 9.05 7.91
C ALA A 115 11.69 8.37 7.03
N CYS A 116 11.22 7.63 6.02
CA CYS A 116 12.07 6.91 5.09
C CYS A 116 13.07 7.85 4.42
N GLU A 117 14.37 7.61 4.66
CA GLU A 117 15.45 8.46 4.14
C GLU A 117 15.52 8.44 2.62
N HIS A 118 15.13 7.33 1.98
CA HIS A 118 15.08 7.25 0.52
C HIS A 118 14.10 8.28 -0.07
N HIS A 119 12.88 8.36 0.49
CA HIS A 119 11.85 9.28 0.01
C HIS A 119 12.16 10.74 0.36
N LEU A 120 12.71 11.00 1.55
CA LEU A 120 13.22 12.33 1.91
C LEU A 120 14.33 12.78 0.96
N TYR A 121 15.31 11.91 0.70
CA TYR A 121 16.41 12.20 -0.21
C TYR A 121 15.91 12.44 -1.63
N ALA A 122 15.04 11.57 -2.15
CA ALA A 122 14.47 11.71 -3.49
C ALA A 122 13.69 13.01 -3.65
N SER A 123 12.88 13.39 -2.65
CA SER A 123 12.10 14.63 -2.64
C SER A 123 12.99 15.88 -2.60
N GLY A 124 13.98 15.91 -1.70
CA GLY A 124 14.93 17.03 -1.60
C GLY A 124 15.78 17.17 -2.85
N ARG A 125 16.30 16.05 -3.38
CA ARG A 125 17.06 16.04 -4.63
C ARG A 125 16.24 16.54 -5.81
N ALA A 126 15.00 16.07 -5.97
CA ALA A 126 14.12 16.53 -7.05
C ALA A 126 13.81 18.04 -6.94
N THR A 127 13.75 18.58 -5.72
CA THR A 127 13.58 20.02 -5.47
C THR A 127 14.81 20.80 -5.89
N LEU A 128 16.00 20.33 -5.52
CA LEU A 128 17.29 20.93 -5.93
C LEU A 128 17.50 20.85 -7.45
N GLU A 129 17.16 19.73 -8.09
CA GLU A 129 17.29 19.55 -9.54
C GLU A 129 16.48 20.57 -10.33
N ARG A 130 15.29 20.92 -9.86
CA ARG A 130 14.41 21.94 -10.48
C ARG A 130 14.79 23.38 -10.12
N THR A 131 15.65 23.58 -9.12
CA THR A 131 16.03 24.92 -8.65
C THR A 131 17.32 25.38 -9.33
N VAL A 132 17.22 26.42 -10.16
CA VAL A 132 18.37 27.06 -10.81
C VAL A 132 19.28 27.69 -9.74
N GLY A 133 20.61 27.59 -9.91
CA GLY A 133 21.59 28.14 -8.98
C GLY A 133 21.88 27.27 -7.73
N SER A 134 21.30 26.06 -7.64
CA SER A 134 21.46 25.17 -6.48
C SER A 134 22.73 24.32 -6.46
N GLY A 135 23.74 24.60 -7.29
CA GLY A 135 24.92 23.74 -7.49
C GLY A 135 25.63 23.35 -6.18
N VAL A 136 26.03 24.34 -5.38
CA VAL A 136 26.68 24.13 -4.07
C VAL A 136 25.75 23.40 -3.09
N LEU A 137 24.45 23.72 -3.11
CA LEU A 137 23.47 23.07 -2.24
C LEU A 137 23.31 21.57 -2.56
N ARG A 138 23.47 21.16 -3.83
CA ARG A 138 23.42 19.73 -4.21
C ARG A 138 24.57 18.93 -3.60
N GLU A 139 25.75 19.52 -3.53
CA GLU A 139 26.92 18.91 -2.90
C GLU A 139 26.72 18.80 -1.38
N LEU A 140 26.29 19.89 -0.74
CA LEU A 140 26.01 19.91 0.70
C LEU A 140 24.88 18.96 1.11
N PHE A 141 23.89 18.73 0.23
CA PHE A 141 22.81 17.80 0.50
C PHE A 141 23.29 16.34 0.59
N HIS A 142 24.45 16.02 0.01
CA HIS A 142 24.97 14.65 0.02
C HIS A 142 25.39 14.22 1.43
N GLY A 143 24.65 13.24 1.97
CA GLY A 143 24.87 12.74 3.34
C GLY A 143 24.29 13.63 4.43
N ALA A 144 23.61 14.74 4.10
CA ALA A 144 22.97 15.64 5.06
C ALA A 144 21.88 14.93 5.90
N LEU A 145 21.22 13.90 5.35
CA LEU A 145 20.22 13.13 6.13
C LEU A 145 20.85 12.20 7.17
N ASN A 146 22.16 11.94 7.06
CA ASN A 146 22.83 10.90 7.81
C ASN A 146 23.71 11.42 8.95
N ASP A 147 23.92 12.74 8.99
CA ASP A 147 24.86 13.39 9.88
C ASP A 147 24.32 14.76 10.25
N ILE A 148 24.21 15.02 11.55
CA ILE A 148 23.63 16.26 12.07
C ILE A 148 24.44 17.50 11.69
N HIS A 149 25.76 17.41 11.65
CA HIS A 149 26.63 18.52 11.28
C HIS A 149 26.53 18.82 9.79
N ARG A 150 26.40 17.78 8.96
CA ARG A 150 26.14 17.96 7.52
C ARG A 150 24.75 18.53 7.27
N TRP A 151 23.75 18.11 8.04
CA TRP A 151 22.42 18.73 7.99
C TRP A 151 22.49 20.22 8.32
N ASP A 152 23.18 20.59 9.39
CA ASP A 152 23.31 21.98 9.84
C ASP A 152 24.01 22.87 8.81
N ALA A 153 25.08 22.36 8.19
CA ALA A 153 25.78 23.05 7.11
C ALA A 153 24.87 23.26 5.89
N PHE A 154 24.12 22.22 5.49
CA PHE A 154 23.17 22.31 4.38
C PHE A 154 22.03 23.29 4.69
N GLU A 155 21.44 23.22 5.88
CA GLU A 155 20.33 24.09 6.30
C GLU A 155 20.79 25.56 6.33
N THR A 156 21.97 25.84 6.87
CA THR A 156 22.57 27.19 6.88
C THR A 156 22.73 27.74 5.47
N ALA A 157 23.34 26.96 4.56
CA ALA A 157 23.52 27.37 3.17
C ALA A 157 22.18 27.58 2.44
N VAL A 158 21.15 26.79 2.75
CA VAL A 158 19.80 27.00 2.22
C VAL A 158 19.20 28.32 2.68
N GLN A 159 19.37 28.69 3.96
CA GLN A 159 18.87 29.97 4.47
C GLN A 159 19.57 31.16 3.79
N GLU A 160 20.89 31.08 3.61
CA GLU A 160 21.69 32.12 2.96
C GLU A 160 21.44 32.24 1.44
N SER A 161 21.00 31.16 0.79
CA SER A 161 20.82 31.13 -0.67
C SER A 161 19.66 31.99 -1.19
N GLY A 162 18.67 32.30 -0.36
CA GLY A 162 17.43 32.97 -0.80
C GLY A 162 16.54 32.13 -1.73
N LEU A 163 16.83 30.83 -1.93
CA LEU A 163 16.11 29.97 -2.86
C LEU A 163 14.82 29.42 -2.24
N LEU A 164 13.69 30.09 -2.49
CA LEU A 164 12.41 29.83 -1.85
C LEU A 164 11.93 28.35 -1.93
N ALA A 165 12.14 27.69 -3.07
CA ALA A 165 11.67 26.31 -3.26
C ALA A 165 12.34 25.33 -2.28
N ILE A 166 13.67 25.42 -2.13
CA ILE A 166 14.40 24.55 -1.21
C ILE A 166 14.24 25.01 0.24
N GLN A 167 14.09 26.32 0.49
CA GLN A 167 13.73 26.83 1.82
C GLN A 167 12.37 26.29 2.29
N THR A 168 11.38 26.22 1.41
CA THR A 168 10.07 25.64 1.70
C THR A 168 10.18 24.16 2.04
N TRP A 169 10.98 23.41 1.29
CA TRP A 169 11.24 22.00 1.56
C TRP A 169 11.94 21.79 2.91
N VAL A 170 12.99 22.57 3.20
CA VAL A 170 13.68 22.56 4.49
C VAL A 170 12.73 22.93 5.63
N GLY A 171 11.88 23.94 5.46
CA GLY A 171 10.87 24.32 6.46
C GLY A 171 9.86 23.22 6.76
N GLY A 172 9.51 22.40 5.76
CA GLY A 172 8.59 21.27 5.91
C GLY A 172 9.20 20.05 6.61
N HIS A 173 10.48 19.74 6.35
CA HIS A 173 11.10 18.48 6.78
C HIS A 173 12.23 18.64 7.80
N GLY A 174 12.78 19.84 7.97
CA GLY A 174 14.06 20.05 8.65
C GLY A 174 14.06 19.62 10.10
N GLN A 175 12.99 19.91 10.85
CA GLN A 175 12.87 19.45 12.23
C GLN A 175 12.87 17.92 12.36
N GLN A 176 12.24 17.23 11.40
CA GLN A 176 12.20 15.77 11.39
C GLN A 176 13.56 15.18 11.02
N ILE A 177 14.22 15.72 9.99
CA ILE A 177 15.56 15.29 9.56
C ILE A 177 16.58 15.50 10.69
N ARG A 178 16.58 16.68 11.32
CA ARG A 178 17.44 17.00 12.46
C ARG A 178 17.30 15.98 13.59
N ARG A 179 16.06 15.62 13.96
CA ARG A 179 15.78 14.59 14.97
C ARG A 179 16.28 13.20 14.56
N GLN A 180 16.13 12.84 13.29
CA GLN A 180 16.57 11.54 12.78
C GLN A 180 18.09 11.42 12.75
N ALA A 181 18.77 12.43 12.20
CA ALA A 181 20.23 12.50 12.15
C ALA A 181 20.83 12.48 13.56
N GLY A 182 20.29 13.26 14.50
CA GLY A 182 20.78 13.31 15.88
C GLY A 182 20.57 12.03 16.71
N ARG A 183 19.68 11.12 16.29
CA ARG A 183 19.45 9.84 16.98
C ARG A 183 20.03 8.63 16.25
N ARG A 184 20.72 8.84 15.13
CA ARG A 184 21.16 7.76 14.23
C ARG A 184 21.94 6.66 14.95
N GLU A 185 22.84 7.03 15.86
CA GLU A 185 23.64 6.09 16.65
C GLU A 185 22.83 5.31 17.70
N ALA A 186 21.68 5.84 18.13
CA ALA A 186 20.84 5.27 19.17
C ALA A 186 19.76 4.32 18.64
N ILE A 187 19.56 4.24 17.33
CA ILE A 187 18.57 3.38 16.69
C ILE A 187 19.25 2.32 15.82
N ALA A 188 18.60 1.18 15.63
CA ALA A 188 19.15 0.16 14.74
C ALA A 188 19.19 0.68 13.28
N PRO A 189 20.09 0.16 12.44
CA PRO A 189 20.39 0.73 11.13
C PRO A 189 19.35 0.40 10.05
N ILE A 190 18.07 0.67 10.34
CA ILE A 190 16.93 0.53 9.44
C ILE A 190 16.36 1.94 9.22
N TYR A 191 16.66 2.51 8.07
CA TYR A 191 16.32 3.91 7.75
C TYR A 191 15.44 4.08 6.51
N THR A 192 15.18 2.98 5.82
CA THR A 192 14.38 2.96 4.59
C THR A 192 13.32 1.87 4.65
N ASN A 193 12.28 2.02 3.84
CA ASN A 193 11.27 0.99 3.64
C ASN A 193 11.56 0.07 2.44
N GLY A 194 12.80 0.08 1.91
CA GLY A 194 13.19 -0.68 0.71
C GLY A 194 12.94 -2.19 0.79
N ALA A 195 12.90 -2.77 2.01
CA ALA A 195 12.53 -4.17 2.21
C ALA A 195 11.12 -4.49 1.66
N LEU A 196 10.19 -3.54 1.77
CA LEU A 196 8.82 -3.67 1.27
C LEU A 196 8.71 -3.44 -0.24
N GLU A 197 9.62 -2.71 -0.87
CA GLU A 197 9.59 -2.50 -2.33
C GLU A 197 9.66 -3.82 -3.09
N SER A 198 10.59 -4.69 -2.70
CA SER A 198 10.76 -5.99 -3.35
C SER A 198 9.52 -6.88 -3.17
N VAL A 199 8.91 -6.84 -1.98
CA VAL A 199 7.64 -7.53 -1.68
C VAL A 199 6.55 -6.97 -2.60
N PHE A 200 6.44 -5.66 -2.72
CA PHE A 200 5.45 -5.02 -3.57
C PHE A 200 5.65 -5.23 -5.07
N VAL A 201 6.88 -5.46 -5.53
CA VAL A 201 7.15 -5.90 -6.90
C VAL A 201 6.57 -7.30 -7.11
N ARG A 202 6.82 -8.23 -6.19
CA ARG A 202 6.29 -9.60 -6.25
C ARG A 202 4.77 -9.64 -6.12
N VAL A 203 4.20 -8.83 -5.22
CA VAL A 203 2.75 -8.68 -5.09
C VAL A 203 2.16 -8.16 -6.39
N LYS A 204 2.71 -7.08 -6.94
CA LYS A 204 2.24 -6.53 -8.23
C LYS A 204 2.33 -7.57 -9.35
N LYS A 205 3.41 -8.34 -9.44
CA LYS A 205 3.56 -9.41 -10.45
C LYS A 205 2.50 -10.51 -10.31
N CYS A 206 2.09 -10.85 -9.09
CA CYS A 206 1.14 -11.93 -8.84
C CYS A 206 -0.32 -11.53 -9.11
N ILE A 207 -0.70 -10.30 -8.71
CA ILE A 207 -2.11 -9.87 -8.72
C ILE A 207 -2.41 -8.67 -9.61
N GLY A 208 -1.40 -7.99 -10.16
CA GLY A 208 -1.55 -6.74 -10.91
C GLY A 208 -2.50 -6.86 -12.10
N ASP A 209 -2.28 -7.83 -12.98
CA ASP A 209 -3.10 -8.04 -14.18
C ASP A 209 -4.56 -8.40 -13.86
N ARG A 210 -4.81 -8.88 -12.64
CA ARG A 210 -6.13 -9.32 -12.16
C ARG A 210 -6.71 -8.37 -11.12
N ALA A 211 -6.09 -7.23 -10.86
CA ALA A 211 -6.48 -6.32 -9.78
C ALA A 211 -7.95 -5.88 -9.91
N LEU A 212 -8.45 -5.65 -11.13
CA LEU A 212 -9.85 -5.30 -11.39
C LEU A 212 -10.85 -6.40 -10.95
N SER A 213 -10.44 -7.66 -10.98
CA SER A 213 -11.28 -8.80 -10.60
C SER A 213 -11.24 -9.11 -9.11
N LEU A 214 -10.24 -8.58 -8.38
CA LEU A 214 -10.03 -8.82 -6.95
C LEU A 214 -10.81 -7.81 -6.11
N ARG A 215 -12.12 -8.01 -6.04
CA ARG A 215 -13.05 -7.06 -5.38
C ARG A 215 -13.39 -7.41 -3.93
N ASN A 216 -13.16 -8.66 -3.52
CA ASN A 216 -13.53 -9.14 -2.19
C ASN A 216 -12.33 -9.05 -1.24
N ARG A 217 -12.45 -8.22 -0.20
CA ARG A 217 -11.40 -7.94 0.78
C ARG A 217 -10.94 -9.20 1.50
N ALA A 218 -11.87 -9.99 2.02
CA ALA A 218 -11.56 -11.21 2.74
C ALA A 218 -10.79 -12.22 1.85
N ARG A 219 -11.24 -12.44 0.61
CA ARG A 219 -10.55 -13.33 -0.34
C ARG A 219 -9.16 -12.83 -0.71
N LEU A 220 -9.00 -11.53 -0.95
CA LEU A 220 -7.69 -10.97 -1.26
C LEU A 220 -6.76 -11.10 -0.04
N ASN A 221 -7.25 -10.87 1.17
CA ASN A 221 -6.45 -11.05 2.39
C ASN A 221 -6.00 -12.50 2.60
N LEU A 222 -6.82 -13.49 2.26
CA LEU A 222 -6.39 -14.90 2.26
C LEU A 222 -5.29 -15.17 1.24
N LEU A 223 -5.38 -14.59 0.05
CA LEU A 223 -4.33 -14.69 -0.96
C LEU A 223 -3.03 -14.00 -0.50
N LEU A 224 -3.14 -12.79 0.06
CA LEU A 224 -2.01 -12.04 0.60
C LEU A 224 -1.33 -12.78 1.75
N GLU A 225 -2.09 -13.51 2.57
CA GLU A 225 -1.54 -14.36 3.63
C GLU A 225 -0.75 -15.54 3.04
N LEU A 226 -1.25 -16.21 2.00
CA LEU A 226 -0.49 -17.25 1.30
C LEU A 226 0.79 -16.69 0.66
N MET A 227 0.72 -15.47 0.11
CA MET A 227 1.90 -14.78 -0.42
C MET A 227 2.89 -14.47 0.69
N ARG A 228 2.43 -14.03 1.87
CA ARG A 228 3.28 -13.83 3.05
C ARG A 228 3.98 -15.13 3.46
N LEU A 229 3.27 -16.26 3.52
CA LEU A 229 3.88 -17.56 3.85
C LEU A 229 4.97 -17.93 2.86
N ARG A 230 4.76 -17.68 1.56
CA ARG A 230 5.79 -17.86 0.53
C ARG A 230 7.01 -16.95 0.72
N GLU A 231 6.80 -15.69 1.10
CA GLU A 231 7.90 -14.78 1.43
C GLU A 231 8.71 -15.27 2.64
N LEU A 232 8.05 -15.91 3.60
CA LEU A 232 8.69 -16.57 4.74
C LEU A 232 9.30 -17.93 4.41
N ARG A 233 9.17 -18.42 3.17
CA ARG A 233 9.53 -19.80 2.75
C ARG A 233 8.85 -20.89 3.58
N ALA A 234 7.65 -20.59 4.08
CA ALA A 234 6.81 -21.48 4.86
C ALA A 234 5.67 -22.11 4.03
N ASP A 235 5.78 -22.08 2.69
CA ASP A 235 4.78 -22.60 1.75
C ASP A 235 5.04 -24.05 1.31
N ASN A 236 5.43 -24.91 2.26
CA ASN A 236 5.68 -26.32 2.02
C ASN A 236 4.37 -27.12 1.92
N ALA A 237 4.19 -27.86 0.82
CA ALA A 237 2.99 -28.65 0.57
C ALA A 237 2.77 -29.79 1.58
N GLY A 238 3.85 -30.42 2.06
CA GLY A 238 3.80 -31.46 3.09
C GLY A 238 3.35 -30.91 4.43
N ASP A 239 3.92 -29.77 4.86
CA ASP A 239 3.53 -29.11 6.10
C ASP A 239 2.07 -28.65 6.04
N TYR A 240 1.63 -28.13 4.90
CA TYR A 240 0.23 -27.76 4.68
C TYR A 240 -0.69 -28.97 4.79
N ALA A 241 -0.34 -30.09 4.14
CA ALA A 241 -1.13 -31.32 4.20
C ALA A 241 -1.22 -31.86 5.64
N MET A 242 -0.12 -31.83 6.39
CA MET A 242 -0.09 -32.21 7.80
C MET A 242 -0.99 -31.32 8.66
N ALA A 243 -0.87 -29.99 8.53
CA ALA A 243 -1.69 -29.04 9.29
C ALA A 243 -3.19 -29.19 8.97
N ILE A 244 -3.53 -29.34 7.69
CA ILE A 244 -4.91 -29.56 7.25
C ILE A 244 -5.45 -30.89 7.78
N ARG A 245 -4.67 -31.97 7.70
CA ARG A 245 -5.08 -33.29 8.23
C ARG A 245 -5.30 -33.24 9.73
N ALA A 246 -4.38 -32.64 10.48
CA ALA A 246 -4.53 -32.47 11.93
C ALA A 246 -5.79 -31.67 12.28
N HIS A 247 -6.05 -30.58 11.56
CA HIS A 247 -7.27 -29.79 11.73
C HIS A 247 -8.54 -30.60 11.44
N LEU A 248 -8.56 -31.37 10.34
CA LEU A 248 -9.72 -32.20 9.99
C LEU A 248 -9.96 -33.30 11.03
N LEU A 249 -8.91 -33.98 11.51
CA LEU A 249 -9.03 -35.00 12.56
C LEU A 249 -9.63 -34.40 13.85
N ALA A 250 -9.18 -33.20 14.24
CA ALA A 250 -9.71 -32.50 15.40
C ALA A 250 -11.17 -32.03 15.23
N ASN A 251 -11.67 -31.95 13.99
CA ASN A 251 -13.03 -31.51 13.66
C ASN A 251 -13.86 -32.62 12.99
N GLN A 252 -13.60 -33.90 13.33
CA GLN A 252 -14.37 -35.06 12.87
C GLN A 252 -14.48 -35.17 11.33
N GLY A 253 -13.44 -34.78 10.61
CA GLY A 253 -13.40 -34.77 9.15
C GLY A 253 -14.11 -33.60 8.49
N HIS A 254 -14.67 -32.65 9.27
CA HIS A 254 -15.41 -31.51 8.75
C HIS A 254 -14.61 -30.21 8.87
N PRO A 255 -14.38 -29.47 7.78
CA PRO A 255 -13.84 -28.11 7.90
C PRO A 255 -14.89 -27.17 8.50
N GLN A 256 -14.47 -26.22 9.32
CA GLN A 256 -15.31 -25.07 9.67
C GLN A 256 -15.57 -24.24 8.40
N ARG A 257 -16.74 -24.43 7.78
CA ARG A 257 -17.11 -23.75 6.54
C ARG A 257 -17.34 -22.26 6.80
N ARG A 258 -16.32 -21.44 6.54
CA ARG A 258 -16.39 -19.97 6.55
C ARG A 258 -16.46 -19.39 5.15
N TYR A 259 -16.26 -20.22 4.12
CA TYR A 259 -16.31 -19.83 2.72
C TYR A 259 -17.58 -19.04 2.35
N ARG A 260 -18.76 -19.47 2.82
CA ARG A 260 -20.01 -18.75 2.56
C ARG A 260 -20.02 -17.36 3.19
N ASP A 261 -19.57 -17.23 4.44
CA ASP A 261 -19.46 -15.93 5.10
C ASP A 261 -18.49 -14.97 4.38
N ILE A 262 -17.45 -15.53 3.76
CA ILE A 262 -16.43 -14.80 3.01
C ILE A 262 -16.92 -14.42 1.60
N CYS A 263 -17.70 -15.28 0.96
CA CYS A 263 -18.13 -15.14 -0.44
C CYS A 263 -19.49 -14.47 -0.60
N ASP A 264 -20.38 -14.62 0.36
CA ASP A 264 -21.72 -14.05 0.29
C ASP A 264 -21.64 -12.53 0.40
N ARG A 265 -22.34 -11.85 -0.52
CA ARG A 265 -22.36 -10.40 -0.62
C ARG A 265 -23.18 -9.85 0.55
N ARG A 266 -22.50 -9.37 1.59
CA ARG A 266 -23.13 -8.59 2.65
C ARG A 266 -23.24 -7.15 2.22
N VAL A 267 -24.43 -6.57 2.36
CA VAL A 267 -24.70 -5.16 2.07
C VAL A 267 -24.89 -4.46 3.40
N THR A 268 -24.35 -3.25 3.54
CA THR A 268 -24.57 -2.40 4.70
C THR A 268 -26.08 -2.20 4.95
N PRO A 269 -26.53 -1.92 6.19
CA PRO A 269 -27.95 -1.75 6.52
C PRO A 269 -28.70 -0.71 5.66
N ASP A 270 -27.97 0.26 5.10
CA ASP A 270 -28.50 1.29 4.20
C ASP A 270 -28.56 0.85 2.72
N GLY A 271 -28.22 -0.41 2.40
CA GLY A 271 -28.31 -0.99 1.07
C GLY A 271 -27.24 -0.52 0.07
N ARG A 272 -26.34 0.39 0.48
CA ARG A 272 -25.52 1.19 -0.46
C ARG A 272 -24.13 0.62 -0.74
N LYS A 273 -23.57 -0.22 0.12
CA LYS A 273 -22.20 -0.75 -0.04
C LYS A 273 -22.15 -2.24 0.26
N ALA A 274 -21.41 -2.99 -0.55
CA ALA A 274 -21.01 -4.33 -0.14
C ALA A 274 -19.91 -4.21 0.94
N GLU A 275 -20.16 -4.75 2.14
CA GLU A 275 -19.27 -4.67 3.32
C GLU A 275 -17.87 -5.23 3.03
N ASN A 276 -17.80 -6.23 2.15
CA ASN A 276 -16.58 -6.90 1.74
C ASN A 276 -15.91 -6.30 0.50
N SER A 277 -16.41 -5.19 -0.04
CA SER A 277 -15.87 -4.60 -1.27
C SER A 277 -14.56 -3.84 -1.02
N LEU A 278 -13.56 -4.14 -1.85
CA LEU A 278 -12.28 -3.45 -1.88
C LEU A 278 -12.34 -2.15 -2.68
N TRP A 279 -13.35 -1.95 -3.51
CA TRP A 279 -13.43 -0.72 -4.28
C TRP A 279 -13.99 0.39 -3.41
N SER A 280 -13.30 1.53 -3.37
CA SER A 280 -13.86 2.74 -2.78
C SER A 280 -15.21 3.08 -3.44
N ALA A 281 -16.09 3.79 -2.72
CA ALA A 281 -17.36 4.23 -3.29
C ALA A 281 -17.16 5.03 -4.59
N ALA A 282 -16.13 5.89 -4.62
CA ALA A 282 -15.74 6.64 -5.81
C ALA A 282 -15.33 5.74 -6.97
N ALA A 283 -14.51 4.70 -6.73
CA ALA A 283 -14.11 3.75 -7.77
C ALA A 283 -15.31 2.96 -8.30
N GLN A 284 -16.23 2.54 -7.43
CA GLN A 284 -17.46 1.85 -7.83
C GLN A 284 -18.31 2.73 -8.74
N LEU A 285 -18.59 3.97 -8.33
CA LEU A 285 -19.38 4.92 -9.11
C LEU A 285 -18.74 5.22 -10.47
N ARG A 286 -17.43 5.47 -10.49
CA ARG A 286 -16.70 5.81 -11.72
C ARG A 286 -16.69 4.65 -12.73
N LEU A 287 -16.53 3.42 -12.25
CA LEU A 287 -16.59 2.23 -13.09
C LEU A 287 -18.01 1.87 -13.54
N GLN A 288 -19.02 2.12 -12.70
CA GLN A 288 -20.43 1.98 -13.07
C GLN A 288 -20.82 2.95 -14.18
N ALA A 289 -20.51 4.24 -14.03
CA ALA A 289 -20.78 5.26 -15.06
C ALA A 289 -20.13 4.89 -16.41
N ARG A 290 -18.90 4.35 -16.40
CA ARG A 290 -18.25 3.84 -17.62
C ARG A 290 -18.96 2.64 -18.23
N ALA A 291 -19.41 1.70 -17.40
CA ALA A 291 -20.15 0.53 -17.88
C ALA A 291 -21.47 0.94 -18.55
N GLU A 292 -22.16 1.94 -18.00
CA GLU A 292 -23.38 2.52 -18.57
C GLU A 292 -23.11 3.20 -19.92
N VAL A 293 -22.08 4.03 -20.01
CA VAL A 293 -21.66 4.66 -21.28
C VAL A 293 -21.34 3.60 -22.34
N LYS A 294 -20.59 2.56 -21.97
CA LYS A 294 -20.24 1.47 -22.89
C LYS A 294 -21.48 0.64 -23.31
N ALA A 295 -22.41 0.41 -22.39
CA ALA A 295 -23.66 -0.27 -22.68
C ALA A 295 -24.54 0.56 -23.63
N ALA A 296 -24.63 1.88 -23.41
CA ALA A 296 -25.37 2.80 -24.27
C ALA A 296 -24.75 2.87 -25.69
N ALA A 297 -23.42 2.94 -25.79
CA ALA A 297 -22.71 2.91 -27.06
C ALA A 297 -22.95 1.60 -27.83
N ARG A 298 -22.94 0.45 -27.14
CA ARG A 298 -23.26 -0.85 -27.74
C ARG A 298 -24.70 -0.94 -28.24
N ARG A 299 -25.66 -0.38 -27.50
CA ARG A 299 -27.06 -0.29 -27.94
C ARG A 299 -27.18 0.55 -29.22
N ARG A 300 -26.56 1.73 -29.27
CA ARG A 300 -26.56 2.56 -30.49
C ARG A 300 -25.96 1.87 -31.72
N ILE A 301 -24.94 1.03 -31.53
CA ILE A 301 -24.36 0.23 -32.63
C ILE A 301 -25.31 -0.91 -33.04
N ALA A 302 -25.99 -1.55 -32.08
CA ALA A 302 -26.97 -2.60 -32.34
C ALA A 302 -28.27 -2.07 -32.97
N ASP A 303 -28.64 -0.84 -32.64
CA ASP A 303 -29.85 -0.14 -33.12
C ASP A 303 -29.57 0.73 -34.37
N GLY A 304 -28.35 0.68 -34.93
CA GLY A 304 -28.00 1.36 -36.18
C GLY A 304 -28.68 0.73 -37.40
N PRO A 305 -28.92 1.48 -38.48
CA PRO A 305 -29.69 0.99 -39.63
C PRO A 305 -29.06 -0.28 -40.21
N SER A 306 -29.89 -1.29 -40.44
CA SER A 306 -29.52 -2.50 -41.18
C SER A 306 -28.99 -2.09 -42.56
N ALA A 307 -27.94 -2.75 -43.04
CA ALA A 307 -27.34 -2.52 -44.36
C ALA A 307 -28.30 -2.76 -45.56
N THR A 308 -29.59 -2.99 -45.30
CA THR A 308 -30.64 -3.21 -46.29
C THR A 308 -31.39 -1.93 -46.71
N GLU A 309 -31.14 -0.77 -46.09
CA GLU A 309 -31.86 0.49 -46.42
C GLU A 309 -31.06 1.49 -47.28
N ILE A 310 -29.84 1.15 -47.73
CA ILE A 310 -28.97 2.07 -48.51
C ILE A 310 -29.00 1.77 -50.03
N ASP A 311 -29.92 0.93 -50.52
CA ASP A 311 -29.99 0.59 -51.96
C ASP A 311 -31.30 1.05 -52.65
N GLY A 312 -31.81 2.20 -52.23
CA GLY A 312 -33.13 2.70 -52.62
C GLY A 312 -33.18 4.12 -53.16
N SER A 313 -32.12 4.65 -53.79
CA SER A 313 -32.21 5.92 -54.52
C SER A 313 -31.02 6.20 -55.43
N ILE A 314 -30.92 5.48 -56.56
CA ILE A 314 -30.26 6.01 -57.76
C ILE A 314 -31.23 5.81 -58.93
N SER A 315 -32.16 6.76 -59.08
CA SER A 315 -32.91 6.92 -60.33
C SER A 315 -32.03 7.69 -61.31
N LEU A 316 -31.59 7.03 -62.37
CA LEU A 316 -31.04 7.66 -63.56
C LEU A 316 -32.23 8.14 -64.41
N GLU A 317 -32.43 9.45 -64.46
CA GLU A 317 -33.24 10.08 -65.51
C GLU A 317 -32.48 10.00 -66.84
N SER A 318 -33.20 9.54 -67.85
CA SER A 318 -32.79 9.40 -69.27
C SER A 318 -32.90 10.70 -70.05
#